data_AF-K1UMN2-F1
#
_entry.id   AF-K1UMN2-F1
#
_cell.length_a   1.000
_cell.length_b   1.000
_cell.length_c   1.000
_cell.angle_alpha   90.00
_cell.angle_beta   90.00
_cell.angle_gamma   90.00
#
_symmetry.space_group_name_H-M   'P 1'
#
loop_
_entity.id
_entity.type
_entity.pdbx_description
1 polymer ?
#
loop_
_entity_poly.entity_id
_entity_poly.type
_entity_poly.pdbx_seq_one_letter_code
_entity_poly.pdbx_strand_id
1 'polypeptide(L)'
;MEIFRRNNVRFIAVNNGIDSEKPDTLEFAPFINIMSEWYAKDISKKVKTGIKTKGMSGKPIVTEAPYGYVKDPDNKDFWIIDEEAAAVVRLIFRLFIGG
;
A
#
# COMPACT_ATOMS: atom_id res chain seq x y z
N MET A 1 -6.72 6.84 -23.43
CA MET A 1 -7.12 6.48 -24.81
C MET A 1 -6.78 7.55 -25.84
N GLU A 2 -7.03 8.84 -25.56
CA GLU A 2 -6.76 9.94 -26.49
C GLU A 2 -5.27 10.10 -26.85
N ILE A 3 -4.38 9.90 -25.87
CA ILE A 3 -2.92 9.95 -26.07
C ILE A 3 -2.43 8.86 -27.05
N PHE A 4 -2.97 7.65 -26.99
CA PHE A 4 -2.57 6.55 -27.89
C PHE A 4 -3.03 6.78 -29.32
N ARG A 5 -4.27 7.26 -29.51
CA ARG A 5 -4.80 7.68 -30.82
C ARG A 5 -3.97 8.80 -31.44
N ARG A 6 -3.58 9.82 -30.66
CA ARG A 6 -2.76 10.93 -31.14
C ARG A 6 -1.36 10.51 -31.59
N ASN A 7 -0.83 9.42 -31.04
CA ASN A 7 0.47 8.86 -31.41
C ASN A 7 0.36 7.72 -32.44
N ASN A 8 -0.81 7.51 -33.05
CA ASN A 8 -1.07 6.45 -34.01
C ASN A 8 -0.76 5.03 -33.47
N VAL A 9 -0.98 4.81 -32.16
CA VAL A 9 -0.75 3.54 -31.47
C VAL A 9 -2.07 2.79 -31.30
N ARG A 10 -2.12 1.54 -31.77
CA ARG A 10 -3.25 0.63 -31.55
C ARG A 10 -3.25 0.12 -30.10
N PHE A 11 -4.39 0.27 -29.43
CA PHE A 11 -4.61 -0.22 -28.06
C PHE A 11 -5.53 -1.42 -28.10
N ILE A 12 -5.08 -2.54 -27.52
CA ILE A 12 -5.85 -3.79 -27.42
C ILE A 12 -5.91 -4.19 -25.95
N ALA A 13 -7.10 -4.18 -25.36
CA ALA A 13 -7.34 -4.75 -24.03
C ALA A 13 -8.01 -6.11 -24.18
N VAL A 14 -7.19 -7.17 -24.14
CA VAL A 14 -7.60 -8.57 -24.38
C VAL A 14 -8.72 -9.01 -23.44
N ASN A 15 -8.62 -8.69 -22.15
CA ASN A 15 -9.61 -9.10 -21.14
C ASN A 15 -10.98 -8.43 -21.32
N ASN A 16 -11.01 -7.24 -21.93
CA ASN A 16 -12.24 -6.46 -22.07
C ASN A 16 -12.78 -6.48 -23.50
N GLY A 17 -12.12 -7.20 -24.41
CA GLY A 17 -12.49 -7.23 -25.83
C GLY A 17 -12.41 -5.87 -26.54
N ILE A 18 -11.63 -4.92 -26.00
CA ILE A 18 -11.53 -3.56 -26.55
C ILE A 18 -10.39 -3.52 -27.56
N ASP A 19 -10.69 -3.03 -28.76
CA ASP A 19 -9.71 -2.79 -29.81
C ASP A 19 -9.89 -1.37 -30.35
N SER A 20 -8.83 -0.58 -30.36
CA SER A 20 -8.88 0.81 -30.82
C SER A 20 -9.26 0.98 -32.29
N GLU A 21 -9.12 -0.07 -33.10
CA GLU A 21 -9.54 -0.08 -34.51
C GLU A 21 -11.03 -0.41 -34.70
N LYS A 22 -11.73 -0.89 -33.66
CA LYS A 22 -13.15 -1.24 -33.72
C LYS A 22 -13.99 -0.19 -32.97
N PRO A 23 -14.70 0.71 -33.68
CA PRO A 23 -15.46 1.81 -33.08
C PRO A 23 -16.46 1.34 -32.01
N ASP A 24 -17.14 0.22 -32.27
CA ASP A 24 -18.19 -0.34 -31.42
C ASP A 24 -17.72 -0.73 -30.00
N THR A 25 -16.43 -1.06 -29.85
CA THR A 25 -15.84 -1.43 -28.55
C THR A 25 -15.27 -0.23 -27.79
N LEU A 26 -15.13 0.92 -28.48
CA LEU A 26 -14.48 2.11 -27.95
C LEU A 26 -15.43 2.97 -27.11
N GLU A 27 -16.73 2.93 -27.39
CA GLU A 27 -17.75 3.72 -26.71
C GLU A 27 -17.86 3.36 -25.22
N PHE A 28 -17.66 2.08 -24.88
CA PHE A 28 -17.74 1.59 -23.51
C PHE A 28 -16.40 1.62 -22.75
N ALA A 29 -15.28 1.81 -23.46
CA ALA A 29 -13.94 1.81 -22.85
C ALA A 29 -13.78 2.84 -21.70
N PRO A 30 -14.32 4.07 -21.80
CA PRO A 30 -14.27 5.03 -20.68
C PRO A 30 -15.01 4.55 -19.44
N PHE A 31 -16.19 3.93 -19.59
CA PHE A 31 -16.97 3.41 -18.48
C PHE A 31 -16.25 2.26 -17.77
N ILE A 32 -15.69 1.32 -18.54
CA ILE A 32 -14.90 0.22 -17.98
C ILE A 32 -13.68 0.76 -17.22
N ASN A 33 -13.03 1.80 -17.73
CA ASN A 33 -11.90 2.42 -17.06
C ASN A 33 -12.32 3.07 -15.73
N ILE A 34 -13.42 3.82 -15.70
CA ILE A 34 -13.97 4.41 -14.47
C ILE A 34 -14.31 3.32 -13.44
N MET A 35 -15.00 2.26 -13.86
CA MET A 35 -15.36 1.15 -12.98
C MET A 35 -14.13 0.44 -12.42
N SER A 36 -13.10 0.25 -13.24
CA SER A 36 -11.83 -0.35 -12.82
C SER A 36 -11.10 0.51 -11.79
N GLU A 37 -11.08 1.83 -12.01
CA GLU A 37 -10.49 2.80 -11.07
C GLU A 37 -11.25 2.82 -9.74
N TRP A 38 -12.59 2.83 -9.80
CA TRP A 38 -13.43 2.74 -8.61
C TRP A 38 -13.21 1.44 -7.84
N TYR A 39 -13.12 0.31 -8.53
CA TYR A 39 -12.85 -0.98 -7.89
C TYR A 39 -11.48 -0.98 -7.20
N ALA A 40 -10.43 -0.49 -7.86
CA ALA A 40 -9.10 -0.35 -7.26
C ALA A 40 -9.12 0.59 -6.04
N LYS A 41 -9.88 1.68 -6.10
CA LYS A 41 -10.05 2.64 -4.99
C LYS A 41 -10.77 2.02 -3.80
N ASP A 42 -11.82 1.22 -4.05
CA ASP A 42 -12.55 0.52 -2.98
C ASP A 42 -11.66 -0.52 -2.28
N ILE A 43 -10.90 -1.32 -3.04
CA ILE A 43 -9.91 -2.25 -2.47
C ILE A 43 -8.89 -1.49 -1.61
N SER A 44 -8.34 -0.40 -2.13
CA SER A 44 -7.39 0.44 -1.39
C SER A 44 -7.99 0.96 -0.08
N LYS A 45 -9.26 1.39 -0.10
CA LYS A 45 -9.99 1.85 1.09
C LYS A 45 -10.21 0.71 2.10
N LYS A 46 -10.56 -0.49 1.64
CA LYS A 46 -10.75 -1.67 2.48
C LYS A 46 -9.45 -2.09 3.15
N VAL A 47 -8.34 -2.16 2.40
CA VAL A 47 -7.01 -2.47 2.95
C VAL A 47 -6.59 -1.43 3.98
N LYS A 48 -6.72 -0.13 3.66
CA LYS A 48 -6.39 0.96 4.60
C LYS A 48 -7.23 0.88 5.89
N THR A 49 -8.51 0.55 5.76
CA THR A 49 -9.40 0.36 6.92
C THR A 49 -8.94 -0.84 7.76
N GLY A 50 -8.61 -1.97 7.14
CA GLY A 50 -8.10 -3.16 7.85
C GLY A 50 -6.82 -2.87 8.63
N ILE A 51 -5.86 -2.17 8.01
CA ILE A 51 -4.61 -1.72 8.65
C ILE A 51 -4.93 -0.78 9.83
N LYS A 52 -5.82 0.19 9.64
CA LYS A 52 -6.21 1.13 10.69
C LYS A 52 -6.86 0.41 11.88
N THR A 53 -7.78 -0.51 11.62
CA THR A 53 -8.44 -1.31 12.67
C THR A 53 -7.44 -2.15 13.45
N LYS A 54 -6.48 -2.79 12.76
CA LYS A 54 -5.40 -3.52 13.44
C LYS A 54 -4.50 -2.59 14.27
N GLY A 55 -4.23 -1.38 13.80
CA GLY A 55 -3.46 -0.40 14.57
C GLY A 55 -4.17 0.11 15.82
N MET A 56 -5.49 0.27 15.76
CA MET A 56 -6.29 0.69 16.90
C MET A 56 -6.45 -0.40 17.97
N SER A 57 -6.16 -1.66 17.66
CA SER A 57 -6.21 -2.75 18.66
C SER A 57 -4.98 -2.83 19.57
N GLY A 58 -3.99 -1.93 19.38
CA GLY A 58 -2.74 -1.92 20.14
C GLY A 58 -1.75 -3.01 19.74
N LYS A 59 -2.06 -3.79 18.70
CA LYS A 59 -1.18 -4.84 18.19
C LYS A 59 -0.20 -4.30 17.14
N PRO A 60 1.04 -4.82 17.10
CA PRO A 60 1.99 -4.62 16.02
C PRO A 60 1.36 -4.81 14.63
N ILE A 61 1.45 -3.77 13.81
CA ILE A 61 0.98 -3.83 12.42
C ILE A 61 2.13 -4.25 11.48
N VAL A 62 3.34 -3.79 11.78
CA VAL A 62 4.52 -4.00 10.93
C VAL A 62 5.07 -5.41 11.08
N THR A 63 5.62 -5.95 9.98
CA THR A 63 6.16 -7.30 9.95
C THR A 63 7.40 -7.43 10.82
N GLU A 64 8.29 -6.43 10.80
CA GLU A 64 9.54 -6.40 11.56
C GLU A 64 9.49 -5.42 12.73
N ALA A 65 10.10 -5.80 13.85
CA ALA A 65 10.17 -4.95 15.04
C ALA A 65 11.09 -3.74 14.76
N PRO A 66 10.71 -2.53 15.21
CA PRO A 66 11.59 -1.36 15.15
C PRO A 66 12.88 -1.57 15.93
N TYR A 67 13.96 -0.88 15.54
CA TYR A 67 15.23 -0.94 16.26
C TYR A 67 15.07 -0.51 17.74
N GLY A 68 15.67 -1.27 18.65
CA GLY A 68 15.45 -1.15 20.10
C GLY A 68 14.38 -2.12 20.64
N TYR A 69 13.72 -2.88 19.76
CA TYR A 69 12.74 -3.90 20.11
C TYR A 69 13.00 -5.19 19.34
N VAL A 70 12.61 -6.32 19.92
CA VAL A 70 12.54 -7.61 19.24
C VAL A 70 11.15 -8.22 19.39
N LYS A 71 10.78 -9.10 18.46
CA LYS A 71 9.49 -9.81 18.54
C LYS A 71 9.52 -10.73 19.75
N ASP A 72 8.44 -10.73 20.52
CA ASP A 72 8.26 -11.70 21.59
C ASP A 72 8.23 -13.13 20.98
N PRO A 73 9.10 -14.05 21.44
CA PRO A 73 9.15 -15.43 20.94
C PRO A 73 7.86 -16.22 21.15
N ASP A 74 7.15 -15.93 22.24
CA ASP A 74 5.95 -16.64 22.69
C ASP A 74 4.68 -15.99 22.14
N ASN A 75 4.70 -14.67 21.91
CA ASN A 75 3.55 -13.94 21.40
C ASN A 75 3.90 -12.85 20.37
N LYS A 76 3.76 -13.17 19.08
CA LYS A 76 4.05 -12.26 17.97
C LYS A 76 3.20 -10.97 17.93
N ASP A 77 2.13 -10.89 18.72
CA ASP A 77 1.35 -9.66 18.92
C ASP A 77 2.02 -8.68 19.89
N PHE A 78 3.22 -8.98 20.42
CA PHE A 78 3.96 -8.09 21.31
C PHE A 78 5.43 -7.97 20.89
N TRP A 79 6.03 -6.86 21.30
CA TRP A 79 7.46 -6.62 21.20
C TRP A 79 8.04 -6.46 22.59
N ILE A 80 9.22 -7.03 22.78
CA ILE A 80 10.02 -6.89 23.99
C ILE A 80 11.17 -5.93 23.71
N ILE A 81 11.65 -5.26 24.76
CA ILE A 81 12.78 -4.33 24.64
C ILE A 81 14.05 -5.14 24.42
N ASP A 82 14.79 -4.78 23.38
CA ASP A 82 16.18 -5.22 23.21
C ASP A 82 17.07 -4.22 23.93
N GLU A 83 17.59 -4.59 25.10
CA GLU A 83 18.33 -3.65 25.95
C GLU A 83 19.61 -3.12 25.31
N GLU A 84 20.28 -3.92 24.47
CA GLU A 84 21.50 -3.49 23.78
C GLU A 84 21.17 -2.38 22.76
N ALA A 85 20.24 -2.67 21.85
CA ALA A 85 19.79 -1.72 20.85
C ALA A 85 19.08 -0.50 21.49
N ALA A 86 18.30 -0.71 22.54
CA ALA A 86 17.60 0.36 23.26
C ALA A 86 18.59 1.29 23.98
N ALA A 87 19.74 0.81 24.45
CA ALA A 87 20.79 1.66 25.01
C ALA A 87 21.27 2.69 23.98
N VAL A 88 21.44 2.28 22.73
CA VAL A 88 21.83 3.16 21.63
C VAL A 88 20.75 4.21 21.35
N VAL A 89 19.48 3.80 21.28
CA VAL A 89 18.36 4.74 21.08
C VAL A 89 18.31 5.77 22.22
N ARG A 90 18.39 5.32 23.48
CA ARG A 90 18.43 6.20 24.66
C ARG A 90 19.63 7.15 24.66
N LEU A 91 20.79 6.68 24.21
CA LEU A 91 21.99 7.50 24.07
C LEU A 91 21.79 8.61 23.03
N ILE A 92 21.27 8.28 21.84
CA ILE A 92 21.01 9.26 20.77
C ILE A 92 20.08 10.37 21.27
N PHE A 93 18.98 10.01 21.93
CA PHE A 93 18.06 11.00 22.50
C PHE A 93 18.72 11.86 23.59
N ARG A 94 19.57 11.26 24.43
CA ARG A 94 20.32 12.00 25.47
C ARG A 94 21.29 13.00 24.86
N LEU A 95 22.01 12.61 23.81
CA LEU A 95 22.94 13.51 23.11
C LEU A 95 22.18 14.68 22.46
N PHE A 96 21.06 14.39 21.80
CA PHE A 96 20.24 15.44 21.19
C PHE A 96 19.68 16.46 22.20
N ILE A 97 19.22 15.98 23.37
CA ILE A 97 18.74 16.86 24.44
C ILE A 97 19.90 17.63 25.11
N GLY A 98 21.10 17.03 25.12
CA GLY A 98 22.30 17.59 25.74
C GLY A 98 23.01 18.69 24.93
N GLY A 99 22.70 18.85 23.65
CA GLY A 99 23.30 19.84 22.75
C GLY A 99 24.17 19.22 21.67
#